data_AF-A0AB35USF7-F1
#
_entry.id   AF-A0AB35USF7-F1
#
_cell.length_a   1.000
_cell.length_b   1.000
_cell.length_c   1.000
_cell.angle_alpha   90.00
_cell.angle_beta   90.00
_cell.angle_gamma   90.00
#
_symmetry.space_group_name_H-M   'P 1'
#
loop_
_entity.id
_entity.type
_entity.pdbx_description
1 polymer ?
#
loop_
_entity_poly.entity_id
_entity_poly.type
_entity_poly.pdbx_seq_one_letter_code
_entity_poly.pdbx_strand_id
1 'polypeptide(L)'
;MNKDNLRKAHDFLKTHLYSFEQLDILDLNYRYEHSLRVYQLGLKLCAAEAYDDEVLPLACLLHDYGKFDAEKEIDHGRVSAALVQPFLKTLALSEKQQHDILYCIAMHVDDQCPGDYPHIREADALSDCDNIDRLGAYRIAETFLYEMSSFKSMPALRERIVWRLANVNRMLDEGMGDSACAKELFKEQLTLLKAYNEKLLEQIDLSVFE
;
A
#
# COMPACT_ATOMS: atom_id res chain seq x y z
N MET A 1 -5.35 17.58 -11.03
CA MET A 1 -6.20 17.13 -9.91
C MET A 1 -7.18 18.21 -9.46
N ASN A 2 -8.47 17.89 -9.51
CA ASN A 2 -9.60 18.67 -9.06
C ASN A 2 -9.74 18.54 -7.54
N LYS A 3 -9.52 19.64 -6.82
CA LYS A 3 -9.56 19.66 -5.35
C LYS A 3 -10.93 19.28 -4.77
N ASP A 4 -12.01 19.53 -5.51
CA ASP A 4 -13.35 19.15 -5.06
C ASP A 4 -13.59 17.64 -5.16
N ASN A 5 -13.11 17.01 -6.25
CA ASN A 5 -13.14 15.55 -6.40
C ASN A 5 -12.39 14.88 -5.24
N LEU A 6 -11.17 15.36 -4.97
CA LEU A 6 -10.34 14.83 -3.89
C LEU A 6 -11.00 14.95 -2.51
N ARG A 7 -11.55 16.13 -2.18
CA ARG A 7 -12.23 16.34 -0.89
C ARG A 7 -13.40 15.37 -0.73
N LYS A 8 -14.24 15.24 -1.76
CA LYS A 8 -15.36 14.29 -1.75
C LYS A 8 -14.89 12.84 -1.57
N ALA A 9 -13.81 12.45 -2.25
CA ALA A 9 -13.26 11.10 -2.17
C ALA A 9 -12.68 10.81 -0.77
N HIS A 10 -12.01 11.80 -0.17
CA HIS A 10 -11.49 11.71 1.19
C HIS A 10 -12.61 11.56 2.23
N ASP A 11 -13.66 12.39 2.14
CA ASP A 11 -14.83 12.30 3.02
C ASP A 11 -15.57 10.96 2.84
N PHE A 12 -15.69 10.49 1.60
CA PHE A 12 -16.30 9.19 1.26
C PHE A 12 -15.52 8.02 1.88
N LEU A 13 -14.20 7.97 1.69
CA LEU A 13 -13.32 6.96 2.28
C LEU A 13 -13.42 6.97 3.81
N LYS A 14 -13.24 8.14 4.42
CA LYS A 14 -13.23 8.28 5.88
C LYS A 14 -14.56 7.84 6.47
N THR A 15 -15.67 8.30 5.92
CA THR A 15 -17.01 7.93 6.42
C THR A 15 -17.22 6.42 6.38
N HIS A 16 -16.78 5.76 5.30
CA HIS A 16 -16.95 4.31 5.14
C HIS A 16 -16.08 3.51 6.09
N LEU A 17 -14.77 3.76 6.15
CA LEU A 17 -13.86 3.00 7.01
C LEU A 17 -14.25 3.12 8.49
N TYR A 18 -14.63 4.30 8.95
CA TYR A 18 -15.04 4.52 10.34
C TYR A 18 -16.48 4.08 10.64
N SER A 19 -17.23 3.57 9.66
CA SER A 19 -18.57 3.00 9.89
C SER A 19 -18.52 1.58 10.48
N PHE A 20 -17.37 0.91 10.43
CA PHE A 20 -17.13 -0.42 11.00
C PHE A 20 -16.82 -0.33 12.50
N GLU A 21 -17.76 0.20 13.30
CA GLU A 21 -17.60 0.47 14.74
C GLU A 21 -17.25 -0.77 15.59
N GLN A 22 -17.46 -1.97 15.06
CA GLN A 22 -17.13 -3.24 15.71
C GLN A 22 -15.64 -3.61 15.65
N LEU A 23 -14.85 -2.96 14.79
CA LEU A 23 -13.43 -3.25 14.62
C LEU A 23 -12.57 -2.47 15.62
N ASP A 24 -11.34 -2.94 15.84
CA ASP A 24 -10.37 -2.21 16.65
C ASP A 24 -10.06 -0.86 15.98
N ILE A 25 -10.09 0.22 16.76
CA ILE A 25 -9.78 1.56 16.29
C ILE A 25 -8.37 1.65 15.68
N LEU A 26 -7.43 0.81 16.13
CA LEU A 26 -6.08 0.75 15.56
C LEU A 26 -6.10 0.20 14.13
N ASP A 27 -6.93 -0.81 13.84
CA ASP A 27 -7.07 -1.36 12.49
C ASP A 27 -7.73 -0.36 11.54
N LEU A 28 -8.76 0.34 12.01
CA LEU A 28 -9.44 1.40 11.26
C LEU A 28 -8.48 2.55 10.93
N ASN A 29 -7.77 3.05 11.95
CA ASN A 29 -6.78 4.12 11.78
C ASN A 29 -5.66 3.69 10.84
N TYR A 30 -5.14 2.47 10.99
CA TYR A 30 -4.13 1.94 10.10
C TYR A 30 -4.59 2.02 8.64
N ARG A 31 -5.80 1.53 8.33
CA ARG A 31 -6.27 1.48 6.94
C ARG A 31 -6.49 2.84 6.33
N TYR A 32 -7.08 3.73 7.12
CA TYR A 32 -7.26 5.12 6.71
C TYR A 32 -5.90 5.81 6.46
N GLU A 33 -4.97 5.72 7.41
CA GLU A 33 -3.64 6.33 7.30
C GLU A 33 -2.82 5.72 6.16
N HIS A 34 -2.91 4.41 5.94
CA HIS A 34 -2.30 3.71 4.81
C HIS A 34 -2.81 4.28 3.48
N SER A 35 -4.13 4.39 3.32
CA SER A 35 -4.73 4.99 2.11
C SER A 35 -4.24 6.42 1.87
N LEU A 36 -4.05 7.21 2.94
CA LEU A 36 -3.47 8.55 2.83
C LEU A 36 -2.00 8.53 2.40
N ARG A 37 -1.17 7.62 2.93
CA ARG A 37 0.25 7.51 2.55
C ARG A 37 0.41 7.03 1.11
N VAL A 38 -0.37 6.04 0.68
CA VAL A 38 -0.41 5.55 -0.70
C VAL A 38 -0.87 6.67 -1.65
N TYR A 39 -1.86 7.47 -1.26
CA TYR A 39 -2.24 8.69 -1.98
C TYR A 39 -1.07 9.69 -2.11
N GLN A 40 -0.32 9.96 -1.05
CA GLN A 40 0.85 10.85 -1.10
C GLN A 40 1.95 10.30 -2.02
N LEU A 41 2.14 8.98 -2.06
CA LEU A 41 3.07 8.34 -3.00
C LEU A 41 2.59 8.51 -4.45
N GLY A 42 1.29 8.31 -4.72
CA GLY A 42 0.70 8.57 -6.04
C GLY A 42 0.93 10.01 -6.52
N LEU A 43 0.76 11.00 -5.64
CA LEU A 43 1.08 12.39 -5.96
C LEU A 43 2.57 12.61 -6.29
N LYS A 44 3.49 11.95 -5.58
CA LYS A 44 4.92 12.03 -5.87
C LYS A 44 5.24 11.46 -7.25
N LEU A 45 4.63 10.34 -7.61
CA LEU A 45 4.78 9.73 -8.93
C LEU A 45 4.25 10.65 -10.03
N CYS A 46 3.03 11.21 -9.89
CA CYS A 46 2.49 12.22 -10.83
C CYS A 46 3.39 13.45 -10.98
N ALA A 47 4.05 13.89 -9.90
CA ALA A 47 4.95 15.04 -9.96
C ALA A 47 6.28 14.73 -10.68
N ALA A 48 6.74 13.48 -10.64
CA ALA A 48 7.97 13.04 -11.28
C ALA A 48 7.76 12.58 -12.73
N GLU A 49 6.60 12.00 -13.03
CA GLU A 49 6.30 11.26 -14.25
C GLU A 49 4.86 11.57 -14.70
N ALA A 50 4.61 11.52 -16.01
CA ALA A 50 3.41 12.10 -16.61
C ALA A 50 2.11 11.29 -16.46
N TYR A 51 1.81 10.70 -15.29
CA TYR A 51 0.57 9.98 -15.00
C TYR A 51 -0.67 10.90 -15.05
N ASP A 52 -1.87 10.33 -15.20
CA ASP A 52 -3.10 11.12 -15.11
C ASP A 52 -3.35 11.60 -13.66
N ASP A 53 -3.37 12.92 -13.47
CA ASP A 53 -3.49 13.61 -12.17
C ASP A 53 -4.84 13.42 -11.45
N GLU A 54 -5.85 12.83 -12.09
CA GLU A 54 -7.07 12.37 -11.41
C GLU A 54 -7.00 10.88 -11.12
N VAL A 55 -6.56 10.07 -12.10
CA VAL A 55 -6.65 8.60 -12.02
C VAL A 55 -5.77 8.05 -10.91
N LEU A 56 -4.46 8.28 -10.96
CA LEU A 56 -3.53 7.64 -10.02
C LEU A 56 -3.80 8.08 -8.57
N PRO A 57 -3.95 9.37 -8.25
CA PRO A 57 -4.19 9.78 -6.87
C PRO A 57 -5.54 9.28 -6.32
N LEU A 58 -6.62 9.30 -7.11
CA LEU A 58 -7.92 8.78 -6.65
C LEU A 58 -7.89 7.26 -6.49
N ALA A 59 -7.24 6.54 -7.40
CA ALA A 59 -7.05 5.10 -7.27
C ALA A 59 -6.26 4.76 -6.00
N CYS A 60 -5.13 5.45 -5.75
CA CYS A 60 -4.35 5.31 -4.52
C CYS A 60 -5.16 5.57 -3.25
N LEU A 61 -6.00 6.61 -3.24
CA LEU A 61 -6.80 6.96 -2.07
C LEU A 61 -7.90 5.92 -1.78
N LEU A 62 -8.46 5.32 -2.83
CA LEU A 62 -9.66 4.47 -2.74
C LEU A 62 -9.38 2.97 -2.91
N HIS A 63 -8.13 2.55 -3.11
CA HIS A 63 -7.79 1.15 -3.43
C HIS A 63 -8.27 0.15 -2.37
N ASP A 64 -8.16 0.52 -1.10
CA ASP A 64 -8.51 -0.29 0.07
C ASP A 64 -9.92 0.04 0.61
N TYR A 65 -10.77 0.76 -0.15
CA TYR A 65 -12.08 1.23 0.32
C TYR A 65 -12.95 0.08 0.86
N GLY A 66 -13.01 -1.02 0.12
CA GLY A 66 -13.77 -2.23 0.43
C GLY A 66 -13.02 -3.24 1.29
N LYS A 67 -11.95 -2.84 1.99
CA LYS A 67 -11.11 -3.76 2.78
C LYS A 67 -11.91 -4.57 3.79
N PHE A 68 -12.79 -3.89 4.52
CA PHE A 68 -13.59 -4.50 5.59
C PHE A 68 -14.93 -5.08 5.09
N ASP A 69 -15.30 -4.80 3.84
CA ASP A 69 -16.48 -5.36 3.18
C ASP A 69 -16.20 -6.73 2.55
N ALA A 70 -14.94 -7.00 2.18
CA ALA A 70 -14.57 -8.23 1.52
C ALA A 70 -14.58 -9.42 2.48
N GLU A 71 -15.30 -10.49 2.13
CA GLU A 71 -15.28 -11.74 2.91
C GLU A 71 -13.92 -12.46 2.84
N LYS A 72 -13.18 -12.25 1.74
CA LYS A 72 -11.85 -12.82 1.52
C LYS A 72 -10.87 -11.72 1.22
N GLU A 73 -9.72 -11.80 1.88
CA GLU A 73 -8.62 -10.85 1.68
C GLU A 73 -8.16 -10.76 0.23
N ILE A 74 -8.25 -11.81 -0.59
CA ILE A 74 -7.83 -11.74 -1.99
C ILE A 74 -8.76 -10.88 -2.85
N ASP A 75 -10.01 -10.68 -2.42
CA ASP A 75 -11.05 -10.06 -3.24
C ASP A 75 -11.22 -8.55 -2.98
N HIS A 76 -10.51 -7.98 -2.00
CA HIS A 76 -10.75 -6.60 -1.58
C HIS A 76 -10.55 -5.55 -2.69
N GLY A 77 -9.66 -5.76 -3.65
CA GLY A 77 -9.53 -4.84 -4.80
C GLY A 77 -10.80 -4.80 -5.65
N ARG A 78 -11.35 -5.96 -6.01
CA ARG A 78 -12.59 -6.06 -6.80
C ARG A 78 -13.81 -5.56 -6.03
N VAL A 79 -13.88 -5.86 -4.73
CA VAL A 79 -14.94 -5.34 -3.85
C VAL A 79 -14.85 -3.81 -3.75
N SER A 80 -13.65 -3.27 -3.54
CA SER A 80 -13.41 -1.81 -3.50
C SER A 80 -13.84 -1.14 -4.79
N ALA A 81 -13.46 -1.67 -5.95
CA ALA A 81 -13.87 -1.14 -7.24
C ALA A 81 -15.40 -1.12 -7.39
N ALA A 82 -16.07 -2.23 -7.06
CA ALA A 82 -17.53 -2.31 -7.15
C ALA A 82 -18.24 -1.28 -6.25
N LEU A 83 -17.76 -1.07 -5.02
CA LEU A 83 -18.33 -0.11 -4.07
C LEU A 83 -18.03 1.35 -4.42
N VAL A 84 -16.87 1.62 -5.00
CA VAL A 84 -16.43 2.96 -5.43
C VAL A 84 -17.12 3.40 -6.73
N GLN A 85 -17.51 2.47 -7.62
CA GLN A 85 -18.08 2.79 -8.93
C GLN A 85 -19.26 3.77 -8.90
N PRO A 86 -20.31 3.62 -8.05
CA PRO A 86 -21.41 4.57 -8.01
C PRO A 86 -20.95 5.97 -7.57
N PHE A 87 -19.97 6.04 -6.66
CA PHE A 87 -19.44 7.29 -6.15
C PHE A 87 -18.66 8.07 -7.22
N LEU A 88 -17.85 7.40 -8.05
CA LEU A 88 -17.08 8.08 -9.12
C LEU A 88 -17.97 8.80 -10.14
N LYS A 89 -19.20 8.32 -10.35
CA LYS A 89 -20.20 8.98 -11.22
C LYS A 89 -20.67 10.34 -10.69
N THR A 90 -20.44 10.62 -9.40
CA THR A 90 -20.79 11.90 -8.76
C THR A 90 -19.66 12.94 -8.86
N LEU A 91 -18.49 12.51 -9.33
CA LEU A 91 -17.31 13.35 -9.48
C LEU A 91 -17.25 13.94 -10.89
N ALA A 92 -16.53 15.05 -11.03
CA ALA A 92 -16.25 15.65 -12.33
C ALA A 92 -15.11 14.88 -13.01
N LEU A 93 -15.42 13.69 -13.55
CA LEU A 93 -14.49 12.77 -14.21
C LEU A 93 -15.05 12.31 -15.56
N SER A 94 -14.18 12.15 -16.55
CA SER A 94 -14.56 11.49 -17.81
C SER A 94 -14.87 10.01 -17.59
N GLU A 95 -15.64 9.38 -18.48
CA GLU A 95 -15.92 7.94 -18.42
C GLU A 95 -14.63 7.12 -18.44
N LYS A 96 -13.63 7.54 -19.22
CA LYS A 96 -12.30 6.92 -19.26
C LYS A 96 -11.62 6.96 -17.89
N GLN A 97 -11.58 8.13 -17.23
CA GLN A 97 -10.95 8.24 -15.91
C GLN A 97 -11.67 7.41 -14.85
N GLN A 98 -13.02 7.39 -14.88
CA GLN A 98 -13.79 6.53 -13.98
C GLN A 98 -13.43 5.06 -14.19
N HIS A 99 -13.36 4.61 -15.45
CA HIS A 99 -12.98 3.25 -15.80
C HIS A 99 -11.55 2.92 -15.33
N ASP A 100 -10.59 3.79 -15.63
CA ASP A 100 -9.18 3.55 -15.31
C ASP A 100 -8.94 3.49 -13.79
N ILE A 101 -9.62 4.33 -13.01
CA ILE A 101 -9.57 4.28 -11.54
C ILE A 101 -10.07 2.91 -11.05
N LEU A 102 -11.22 2.45 -11.55
CA LEU A 102 -11.78 1.16 -11.16
C LEU A 102 -10.91 -0.01 -11.58
N TYR A 103 -10.28 0.07 -12.75
CA TYR A 103 -9.34 -0.94 -13.22
C TYR A 103 -8.12 -1.04 -12.31
N CYS A 104 -7.49 0.10 -11.97
CA CYS A 104 -6.36 0.12 -11.04
C CYS A 104 -6.75 -0.51 -9.69
N ILE A 105 -7.87 -0.07 -9.12
CA ILE A 105 -8.36 -0.58 -7.83
C ILE A 105 -8.68 -2.09 -7.90
N ALA A 106 -9.25 -2.59 -8.99
CA ALA A 106 -9.57 -4.02 -9.10
C ALA A 106 -8.33 -4.91 -9.16
N MET A 107 -7.27 -4.44 -9.85
CA MET A 107 -6.05 -5.21 -10.12
C MET A 107 -5.07 -5.27 -8.95
N HIS A 108 -5.04 -4.28 -8.06
CA HIS A 108 -3.89 -4.04 -7.17
C HIS A 108 -3.54 -5.16 -6.17
N VAL A 109 -4.42 -6.16 -5.99
CA VAL A 109 -4.21 -7.25 -5.03
C VAL A 109 -3.46 -8.44 -5.64
N ASP A 110 -3.86 -8.85 -6.85
CA ASP A 110 -3.48 -10.12 -7.48
C ASP A 110 -3.41 -10.04 -9.01
N ASP A 111 -3.39 -8.83 -9.55
CA ASP A 111 -3.37 -8.54 -10.98
C ASP A 111 -4.57 -9.15 -11.74
N GLN A 112 -5.72 -9.29 -11.07
CA GLN A 112 -6.97 -9.77 -11.68
C GLN A 112 -8.08 -8.72 -11.65
N CYS A 113 -8.69 -8.48 -12.80
CA CYS A 113 -9.86 -7.61 -12.95
C CYS A 113 -10.99 -8.36 -13.69
N PRO A 114 -12.28 -8.16 -13.31
CA PRO A 114 -13.39 -8.73 -14.06
C PRO A 114 -13.51 -8.11 -15.46
N GLY A 115 -13.10 -8.85 -16.49
CA GLY A 115 -13.23 -8.44 -17.89
C GLY A 115 -11.89 -8.45 -18.63
N ASP A 116 -11.93 -8.11 -19.92
CA ASP A 116 -10.74 -8.00 -20.76
C ASP A 116 -10.52 -6.53 -21.10
N TYR A 117 -9.61 -5.90 -20.35
CA TYR A 117 -9.28 -4.48 -20.50
C TYR A 117 -7.80 -4.33 -20.83
N PRO A 118 -7.43 -3.39 -21.72
CA PRO A 118 -6.03 -3.12 -21.97
C PRO A 118 -5.38 -2.64 -20.68
N HIS A 119 -4.25 -3.25 -20.36
CA HIS A 119 -3.46 -2.87 -19.19
C HIS A 119 -2.96 -1.42 -19.33
N ILE A 120 -2.98 -0.69 -18.22
CA ILE A 120 -2.54 0.70 -18.13
C ILE A 120 -1.49 0.84 -17.03
N ARG A 121 -0.49 1.68 -17.27
CA ARG A 121 0.63 1.90 -16.35
C ARG A 121 0.22 2.50 -14.99
N GLU A 122 -0.96 3.13 -14.90
CA GLU A 122 -1.51 3.62 -13.64
C GLU A 122 -1.83 2.47 -12.67
N ALA A 123 -2.12 1.27 -13.19
CA ALA A 123 -2.32 0.08 -12.37
C ALA A 123 -1.01 -0.37 -11.71
N ASP A 124 0.08 -0.45 -12.49
CA ASP A 124 1.43 -0.70 -11.99
C ASP A 124 1.85 0.34 -10.95
N ALA A 125 1.61 1.62 -11.24
CA ALA A 125 1.94 2.71 -10.33
C ALA A 125 1.17 2.64 -9.00
N LEU A 126 -0.10 2.21 -9.02
CA LEU A 126 -0.86 1.96 -7.79
C LEU A 126 -0.24 0.79 -7.00
N SER A 127 0.04 -0.33 -7.66
CA SER A 127 0.68 -1.50 -7.03
C SER A 127 2.04 -1.13 -6.43
N ASP A 128 2.82 -0.30 -7.11
CA ASP A 128 4.08 0.25 -6.59
C ASP A 128 3.84 1.11 -5.34
N CYS A 129 2.86 2.03 -5.37
CA CYS A 129 2.56 2.89 -4.24
C CYS A 129 2.09 2.11 -3.00
N ASP A 130 1.21 1.12 -3.16
CA ASP A 130 0.80 0.25 -2.04
C ASP A 130 2.02 -0.46 -1.46
N ASN A 131 2.82 -1.13 -2.29
CA ASN A 131 3.97 -1.90 -1.84
C ASN A 131 5.08 -1.04 -1.21
N ILE A 132 5.34 0.17 -1.71
CA ILE A 132 6.32 1.10 -1.12
C ILE A 132 5.92 1.45 0.32
N ASP A 133 4.65 1.74 0.60
CA ASP A 133 4.18 2.04 1.97
C ASP A 133 4.38 0.84 2.92
N ARG A 134 4.33 -0.38 2.37
CA ARG A 134 4.56 -1.63 3.12
C ARG A 134 6.03 -1.94 3.39
N LEU A 135 6.96 -1.10 2.99
CA LEU A 135 8.39 -1.30 3.26
C LEU A 135 9.00 -0.20 4.13
N GLY A 136 8.27 0.89 4.36
CA GLY A 136 8.80 2.07 5.02
C GLY A 136 8.84 2.03 6.54
N ALA A 137 9.31 3.14 7.12
CA ALA A 137 9.52 3.30 8.56
C ALA A 137 8.30 2.94 9.42
N TYR A 138 7.09 3.32 8.98
CA TYR A 138 5.87 2.98 9.69
C TYR A 138 5.67 1.46 9.75
N ARG A 139 5.83 0.75 8.61
CA ARG A 139 5.72 -0.71 8.59
C ARG A 139 6.78 -1.37 9.45
N ILE A 140 8.00 -0.83 9.48
CA ILE A 140 9.07 -1.34 10.37
C ILE A 140 8.58 -1.32 11.83
N ALA A 141 8.04 -0.19 12.28
CA ALA A 141 7.56 -0.04 13.66
C ALA A 141 6.40 -0.99 13.97
N GLU A 142 5.39 -1.08 13.09
CA GLU A 142 4.24 -1.97 13.25
C GLU A 142 4.67 -3.44 13.25
N THR A 143 5.51 -3.85 12.30
CA THR A 143 6.04 -5.22 12.21
C THR A 143 6.80 -5.57 13.48
N PHE A 144 7.65 -4.66 13.97
CA PHE A 144 8.39 -4.89 15.20
C PHE A 144 7.47 -5.06 16.41
N LEU A 145 6.42 -4.23 16.55
CA LEU A 145 5.44 -4.37 17.63
C LEU A 145 4.73 -5.74 17.59
N TYR A 146 4.29 -6.16 16.41
CA TYR A 146 3.68 -7.48 16.20
C TYR A 146 4.66 -8.61 16.52
N GLU A 147 5.89 -8.51 16.04
CA GLU A 147 6.89 -9.56 16.19
C GLU A 147 7.39 -9.68 17.64
N MET A 148 7.56 -8.57 18.36
CA MET A 148 7.93 -8.60 19.78
C MET A 148 6.82 -9.17 20.67
N SER A 149 5.55 -9.00 20.29
CA SER A 149 4.42 -9.60 21.00
C SER A 149 4.22 -11.08 20.65
N SER A 150 4.60 -11.49 19.43
CA SER A 150 4.40 -12.85 18.92
C SER A 150 5.57 -13.79 19.20
N PHE A 151 6.80 -13.35 18.94
CA PHE A 151 8.01 -14.13 19.16
C PHE A 151 8.41 -14.05 20.62
N LYS A 152 7.99 -15.06 21.39
CA LYS A 152 8.30 -15.19 22.83
C LYS A 152 9.77 -15.56 23.12
N SER A 153 10.68 -15.42 22.15
CA SER A 153 12.11 -15.71 22.33
C SER A 153 13.00 -14.95 21.33
N MET A 154 14.20 -14.58 21.77
CA MET A 154 15.22 -13.94 20.92
C MET A 154 15.71 -14.81 19.75
N PRO A 155 15.89 -16.14 19.89
CA PRO A 155 16.24 -16.98 18.75
C PRO A 155 15.21 -16.96 17.61
N ALA A 156 13.91 -16.99 17.94
CA ALA A 156 12.86 -16.91 16.92
C ALA A 156 12.86 -15.56 16.18
N LEU A 157 13.04 -14.46 16.92
CA LEU A 157 13.18 -13.13 16.33
C LEU A 157 14.43 -13.05 15.43
N ARG A 158 15.55 -13.64 15.85
CA ARG A 158 16.79 -13.73 15.06
C ARG A 158 16.55 -14.41 13.72
N GLU A 159 15.94 -15.60 13.72
CA GLU A 159 15.62 -16.34 12.47
C GLU A 159 14.75 -15.50 11.53
N ARG A 160 13.76 -14.80 12.07
CA ARG A 160 12.89 -13.91 11.30
C ARG A 160 13.66 -12.76 10.66
N ILE A 161 14.59 -12.13 11.39
CA ILE A 161 15.44 -11.05 10.88
C ILE A 161 16.37 -11.55 9.78
N VAL A 162 17.00 -12.72 9.95
CA VAL A 162 17.86 -13.34 8.92
C VAL A 162 17.08 -13.60 7.64
N TRP A 163 15.87 -14.18 7.75
CA TRP A 163 14.99 -14.39 6.61
C TRP A 163 14.61 -13.07 5.93
N ARG A 164 14.27 -12.04 6.70
CA ARG A 164 13.93 -10.72 6.16
C ARG A 164 15.11 -10.09 5.42
N LEU A 165 16.31 -10.14 5.98
CA LEU A 165 17.52 -9.61 5.33
C LEU A 165 17.82 -10.32 4.01
N ALA A 166 17.64 -11.64 3.93
CA ALA A 166 17.77 -12.38 2.68
C ALA A 166 16.80 -11.86 1.60
N ASN A 167 15.53 -11.64 1.96
CA ASN A 167 14.53 -11.10 1.03
C ASN A 167 14.82 -9.67 0.62
N VAL A 168 15.23 -8.81 1.55
CA VAL A 168 15.55 -7.41 1.26
C VAL A 168 16.76 -7.31 0.33
N ASN A 169 17.81 -8.11 0.56
CA ASN A 169 18.95 -8.17 -0.35
C ASN A 169 18.53 -8.65 -1.74
N ARG A 170 17.71 -9.71 -1.82
CA ARG A 170 17.17 -10.18 -3.10
C ARG A 170 16.39 -9.09 -3.85
N MET A 171 15.52 -8.36 -3.16
CA MET A 171 14.74 -7.25 -3.76
C MET A 171 15.62 -6.08 -4.21
N LEU A 172 16.70 -5.78 -3.46
CA LEU A 172 17.68 -4.76 -3.86
C LEU A 172 18.49 -5.19 -5.09
N ASP A 173 18.84 -6.47 -5.19
CA ASP A 173 19.64 -7.04 -6.29
C ASP A 173 18.82 -7.18 -7.58
N GLU A 174 17.57 -7.66 -7.48
CA GLU A 174 16.66 -7.82 -8.62
C GLU A 174 16.09 -6.47 -9.10
N GLY A 175 15.95 -5.51 -8.19
CA GLY A 175 15.24 -4.26 -8.42
C GLY A 175 13.72 -4.44 -8.30
N MET A 176 13.04 -3.35 -7.90
CA MET A 176 11.59 -3.30 -7.69
C MET A 176 11.05 -2.01 -8.32
N GLY A 177 9.77 -2.00 -8.70
CA GLY A 177 9.09 -0.85 -9.26
C GLY A 177 9.18 -0.78 -10.78
N ASP A 178 8.13 -0.27 -11.40
CA ASP A 178 8.01 -0.20 -12.87
C ASP A 178 8.54 1.13 -13.42
N SER A 179 8.37 2.21 -12.66
CA SER A 179 8.82 3.55 -13.02
C SER A 179 10.20 3.90 -12.45
N ALA A 180 10.84 4.95 -12.98
CA ALA A 180 12.14 5.38 -12.45
C ALA A 180 11.99 5.98 -11.05
N CYS A 181 10.90 6.72 -10.82
CA CYS A 181 10.58 7.27 -9.50
C CYS A 181 10.28 6.16 -8.49
N ALA A 182 9.45 5.17 -8.87
CA ALA A 182 9.12 4.04 -8.02
C ALA A 182 10.37 3.23 -7.63
N LYS A 183 11.27 2.95 -8.58
CA LYS A 183 12.55 2.25 -8.33
C LYS A 183 13.39 2.92 -7.25
N GLU A 184 13.54 4.23 -7.30
CA GLU A 184 14.30 4.98 -6.29
C GLU A 184 13.60 4.96 -4.92
N LEU A 185 12.27 5.09 -4.89
CA LEU A 185 11.50 5.01 -3.64
C LEU A 185 11.57 3.63 -3.00
N PHE A 186 11.46 2.54 -3.77
CA PHE A 186 11.66 1.18 -3.28
C PHE A 186 13.06 1.01 -2.71
N LYS A 187 14.09 1.46 -3.44
CA LYS A 187 15.48 1.37 -3.00
C LYS A 187 15.69 2.12 -1.69
N GLU A 188 15.10 3.31 -1.52
CA GLU A 188 15.14 4.06 -0.28
C GLU A 188 14.54 3.26 0.90
N GLN A 189 13.32 2.75 0.76
CA GLN A 189 12.65 1.99 1.83
C GLN A 189 13.38 0.68 2.15
N LEU A 190 13.83 -0.06 1.13
CA LEU A 190 14.58 -1.30 1.30
C LEU A 190 15.93 -1.06 1.97
N THR A 191 16.62 0.04 1.65
CA THR A 191 17.89 0.41 2.28
C THR A 191 17.68 0.71 3.77
N LEU A 192 16.62 1.45 4.12
CA LEU A 192 16.25 1.70 5.51
C LEU A 192 15.93 0.41 6.26
N LEU A 193 15.08 -0.44 5.66
CA LEU A 193 14.67 -1.73 6.23
C LEU A 193 15.88 -2.63 6.47
N LYS A 194 16.82 -2.68 5.52
CA LYS A 194 18.08 -3.42 5.66
C LYS A 194 18.90 -2.91 6.84
N ALA A 195 19.19 -1.61 6.87
CA ALA A 195 20.04 -1.02 7.90
C ALA A 195 19.49 -1.23 9.32
N TYR A 196 18.17 -1.09 9.50
CA TYR A 196 17.50 -1.37 10.77
C TYR A 196 17.70 -2.83 11.20
N ASN A 197 17.47 -3.78 10.29
CA ASN A 197 17.54 -5.20 10.60
C ASN A 197 18.96 -5.70 10.84
N GLU A 198 19.95 -5.18 10.11
CA GLU A 198 21.37 -5.49 10.35
C GLU A 198 21.80 -5.06 11.76
N LYS A 199 21.38 -3.86 12.19
CA LYS A 199 21.69 -3.37 13.54
C LYS A 199 20.96 -4.12 14.65
N LEU A 200 19.70 -4.47 14.42
CA LEU A 200 18.94 -5.28 15.35
C LEU A 200 19.54 -6.68 15.50
N LEU A 201 19.96 -7.30 14.39
CA LEU A 201 20.62 -8.61 14.41
C LEU A 201 21.95 -8.58 15.17
N GLU A 202 22.78 -7.56 14.94
CA GLU A 202 24.04 -7.36 15.67
C GLU A 202 23.83 -7.35 17.20
N GLN A 203 22.79 -6.66 17.68
CA GLN A 203 22.49 -6.57 19.11
C GLN A 203 21.91 -7.88 19.68
N ILE A 204 21.07 -8.57 18.92
CA ILE A 204 20.53 -9.87 19.32
C ILE A 204 21.66 -10.90 19.44
N ASP A 205 22.61 -10.91 18.51
CA ASP A 205 23.72 -11.86 18.50
C ASP A 205 24.70 -11.62 19.68
N LEU A 206 24.75 -10.40 20.22
CA LEU A 206 25.48 -10.07 21.46
C LEU A 206 24.74 -10.46 22.74
N SER A 207 23.46 -10.82 22.67
CA SER A 207 22.61 -11.12 23.83
C SER A 207 22.74 -12.57 24.30
N VAL A 208 23.97 -13.07 24.34
CA VAL A 208 24.33 -14.42 24.82
C VAL A 208 25.30 -14.29 26.00
N PHE A 209 25.09 -15.09 27.04
CA PHE A 209 26.03 -15.23 28.15
C PHE A 209 26.64 -16.63 28.05
N GLU A 210 27.96 -16.68 27.83
CA GLU A 210 28.74 -17.93 27.79
C GLU A 210 28.94 -18.54 29.19
#